data_AF-A0A397U057-F1
#
_entry.id   AF-A0A397U057-F1
#
_cell.length_a   1.000
_cell.length_b   1.000
_cell.length_c   1.000
_cell.angle_alpha   90.00
_cell.angle_beta   90.00
_cell.angle_gamma   90.00
#
_symmetry.space_group_name_H-M   'P 1'
#
loop_
_entity.id
_entity.type
_entity.pdbx_description
1 polymer ?
#
loop_
_entity_poly.entity_id
_entity_poly.type
_entity_poly.pdbx_seq_one_letter_code
_entity_poly.pdbx_strand_id
1 'polypeptide(L)'
;MSTRSLISLSLTNVEFDSSDPIAYTFAYITLSPLAILVAYVTTIIARRELVSINMFVGQLACEILNALLKKWLKEKRPIDKLGDGYGMPSSHAQFIAYFTTFSILYLYTRYL
;
A
#
# COMPACT_ATOMS: atom_id res chain seq x y z
N MET A 1 -24.12 1.65 24.59
CA MET A 1 -23.06 1.28 23.62
C MET A 1 -23.75 0.88 22.33
N SER A 2 -23.77 1.77 21.32
CA SER A 2 -24.38 1.47 20.02
C SER A 2 -23.52 0.46 19.28
N THR A 3 -24.09 -0.69 18.91
CA THR A 3 -23.44 -1.79 18.19
C THR A 3 -23.22 -1.40 16.74
N ARG A 4 -22.11 -0.71 16.45
CA ARG A 4 -21.66 -0.47 15.07
C ARG A 4 -21.28 -1.79 14.42
N SER A 5 -21.92 -2.11 13.31
CA SER A 5 -21.69 -3.34 12.54
C SER A 5 -20.50 -3.12 11.59
N LEU A 6 -19.33 -3.63 11.99
CA LEU A 6 -18.12 -3.63 11.18
C LEU A 6 -18.19 -4.77 10.17
N ILE A 7 -17.99 -4.47 8.88
CA ILE A 7 -17.89 -5.48 7.83
C ILE A 7 -16.44 -5.53 7.35
N SER A 8 -15.88 -6.74 7.25
CA SER A 8 -14.56 -6.97 6.68
C SER A 8 -14.65 -7.06 5.15
N LEU A 9 -13.88 -6.23 4.43
CA LEU A 9 -13.67 -6.45 3.00
C LEU A 9 -12.86 -7.73 2.82
N SER A 10 -13.48 -8.80 2.30
CA SER A 10 -12.91 -10.16 2.29
C SER A 10 -11.58 -10.29 1.55
N LEU A 11 -11.26 -9.36 0.64
CA LEU A 11 -10.03 -9.39 -0.15
C LEU A 11 -8.79 -8.93 0.63
N THR A 12 -8.95 -8.04 1.62
CA THR A 12 -7.83 -7.44 2.39
C THR A 12 -8.07 -7.33 3.89
N ASN A 13 -9.17 -7.90 4.39
CA ASN A 13 -9.62 -7.84 5.79
C ASN A 13 -9.64 -6.41 6.37
N VAL A 14 -10.12 -5.45 5.58
CA VAL A 14 -10.31 -4.06 6.05
C VAL A 14 -11.67 -3.97 6.73
N GLU A 15 -11.67 -3.65 8.01
CA GLU A 15 -12.88 -3.43 8.81
C GLU A 15 -13.34 -1.97 8.69
N PHE A 16 -14.61 -1.77 8.35
CA PHE A 16 -15.19 -0.44 8.27
C PHE A 16 -16.66 -0.43 8.71
N ASP A 17 -17.17 0.72 9.14
CA ASP A 17 -18.57 0.87 9.54
C ASP A 17 -19.47 0.85 8.31
N SER A 18 -20.38 -0.13 8.25
CA SER A 18 -21.33 -0.27 7.14
C SER A 18 -22.38 0.85 7.08
N SER A 19 -22.50 1.64 8.14
CA SER A 19 -23.44 2.77 8.23
C SER A 19 -22.89 4.05 7.59
N ASP A 20 -21.60 4.09 7.24
CA ASP A 20 -20.93 5.27 6.67
C ASP A 20 -20.55 5.04 5.19
N PRO A 21 -21.20 5.73 4.24
CA PRO A 21 -20.89 5.63 2.81
C PRO A 21 -19.44 6.02 2.47
N ILE A 22 -18.83 6.94 3.21
CA ILE A 22 -17.45 7.40 2.96
C ILE A 22 -16.45 6.30 3.29
N ALA A 23 -16.78 5.45 4.28
CA ALA A 23 -15.94 4.35 4.71
C ALA A 23 -15.76 3.29 3.60
N TYR A 24 -16.77 3.09 2.75
CA TYR A 24 -16.66 2.25 1.55
C TYR A 24 -15.62 2.80 0.57
N THR A 25 -15.61 4.12 0.32
CA THR A 25 -14.62 4.75 -0.58
C THR A 25 -13.20 4.55 -0.05
N PHE A 26 -12.97 4.78 1.24
CA PHE A 26 -11.66 4.53 1.84
C PHE A 26 -11.26 3.06 1.80
N ALA A 27 -12.21 2.12 2.03
CA ALA A 27 -11.96 0.70 1.91
C ALA A 27 -11.44 0.35 0.50
N TYR A 28 -12.02 0.90 -0.56
CA TYR A 28 -11.49 0.71 -1.92
C TYR A 28 -10.12 1.36 -2.14
N ILE A 29 -9.87 2.55 -1.59
CA ILE A 29 -8.55 3.21 -1.69
C ILE A 29 -7.46 2.35 -1.05
N THR A 30 -7.75 1.60 0.02
CA THR A 30 -6.76 0.70 0.63
C THR A 30 -6.29 -0.43 -0.29
N LEU A 31 -7.05 -0.75 -1.34
CA LEU A 31 -6.69 -1.73 -2.37
C LEU A 31 -5.69 -1.17 -3.40
N SER A 32 -5.39 0.13 -3.37
CA SER A 32 -4.49 0.76 -4.35
C SER A 32 -3.11 0.11 -4.47
N PRO A 33 -2.42 -0.36 -3.41
CA PRO A 33 -1.13 -1.04 -3.58
C PRO A 33 -1.26 -2.34 -4.37
N LEU A 34 -2.34 -3.10 -4.17
CA LEU A 34 -2.61 -4.33 -4.93
C LEU A 34 -2.87 -4.01 -6.41
N ALA A 35 -3.68 -2.99 -6.69
CA ALA A 35 -3.95 -2.55 -8.05
C ALA A 35 -2.67 -2.09 -8.77
N ILE A 36 -1.80 -1.35 -8.08
CA ILE A 36 -0.49 -0.92 -8.61
C ILE A 36 0.42 -2.12 -8.86
N LEU A 37 0.43 -3.13 -7.97
CA LEU A 37 1.22 -4.34 -8.15
C LEU A 37 0.80 -5.12 -9.42
N VAL A 38 -0.52 -5.26 -9.63
CA VAL A 38 -1.06 -5.88 -10.85
C VAL A 38 -0.68 -5.07 -12.09
N ALA A 39 -0.74 -3.74 -12.01
CA ALA A 39 -0.32 -2.86 -13.10
C ALA A 39 1.17 -3.01 -13.43
N TYR A 40 2.04 -3.15 -12.43
CA TYR A 40 3.46 -3.42 -12.64
C TYR A 40 3.69 -4.72 -13.42
N VAL A 41 3.16 -5.83 -12.91
CA VAL A 41 3.36 -7.15 -13.52
C VAL A 41 2.83 -7.15 -14.95
N THR A 42 1.64 -6.59 -15.16
CA THR A 42 1.01 -6.49 -16.49
C THR A 42 1.87 -5.67 -17.45
N THR A 43 2.35 -4.50 -17.01
CA THR A 43 3.16 -3.60 -17.86
C THR A 43 4.52 -4.22 -18.19
N ILE A 44 5.16 -4.88 -17.21
CA ILE A 44 6.45 -5.56 -17.41
C ILE A 44 6.30 -6.69 -18.43
N ILE A 45 5.26 -7.53 -18.32
CA ILE A 45 5.01 -8.62 -19.26
C ILE A 45 4.71 -8.08 -20.66
N ALA A 46 3.85 -7.07 -20.76
CA ALA A 46 3.38 -6.52 -22.02
C ALA A 46 4.47 -5.74 -22.79
N ARG A 47 5.24 -4.89 -22.09
CA ARG A 47 6.17 -3.95 -22.73
C ARG A 47 7.64 -4.31 -22.53
N ARG A 48 7.98 -5.07 -21.49
CA ARG A 48 9.36 -5.45 -21.13
C ARG A 48 10.33 -4.27 -21.02
N GLU A 49 9.81 -3.10 -20.63
CA GLU A 49 10.62 -1.89 -20.48
C GLU A 49 11.42 -1.94 -19.18
N LEU A 50 12.72 -1.67 -19.27
CA LEU A 50 13.63 -1.64 -18.13
C LEU A 50 13.19 -0.64 -17.05
N VAL A 51 12.53 0.45 -17.43
CA VAL A 51 11.99 1.44 -16.49
C VAL A 51 10.95 0.81 -15.56
N SER A 52 10.02 0.02 -16.11
CA SER A 52 8.97 -0.65 -15.32
C SER A 52 9.57 -1.70 -14.39
N ILE A 53 10.57 -2.44 -14.86
CA ILE A 53 11.31 -3.42 -14.05
C ILE A 53 12.07 -2.71 -12.92
N ASN A 54 12.78 -1.62 -13.22
CA ASN A 54 13.53 -0.84 -12.24
C ASN A 54 12.61 -0.27 -11.14
N MET A 55 11.46 0.29 -11.54
CA MET A 55 10.46 0.78 -10.59
C MET A 55 9.94 -0.34 -9.69
N PHE A 56 9.64 -1.51 -10.25
CA PHE A 56 9.18 -2.66 -9.49
C PHE A 56 10.23 -3.20 -8.51
N VAL A 57 11.49 -3.30 -8.94
CA VAL A 57 12.60 -3.73 -8.07
C VAL A 57 12.79 -2.77 -6.91
N GLY A 58 12.75 -1.45 -7.15
CA GLY A 58 12.85 -0.47 -6.07
C GLY A 58 11.64 -0.50 -5.12
N GLN A 59 10.44 -0.81 -5.61
CA GLN A 59 9.26 -1.05 -4.77
C GLN A 59 9.47 -2.25 -3.83
N LEU A 60 10.01 -3.36 -4.35
CA LEU A 60 10.32 -4.54 -3.53
C LEU A 60 11.42 -4.24 -2.50
N ALA A 61 12.47 -3.51 -2.89
CA ALA A 61 13.50 -3.08 -1.97
C ALA A 61 12.92 -2.21 -0.83
N CYS A 62 12.00 -1.31 -1.16
CA CYS A 62 11.26 -0.53 -0.16
C CYS A 62 10.49 -1.41 0.82
N GLU A 63 9.75 -2.41 0.34
CA GLU A 63 8.99 -3.31 1.23
C GLU A 63 9.90 -4.14 2.15
N ILE A 64 11.04 -4.62 1.62
CA ILE A 64 12.06 -5.32 2.42
C ILE A 64 12.59 -4.39 3.51
N LEU A 65 12.97 -3.16 3.16
CA LEU A 65 13.44 -2.16 4.13
C LEU A 65 12.37 -1.82 5.17
N ASN A 66 11.10 -1.68 4.76
CA ASN A 66 9.98 -1.47 5.67
C ASN A 66 9.87 -2.60 6.70
N ALA A 67 9.93 -3.85 6.23
CA ALA A 67 9.83 -5.03 7.07
C ALA A 67 11.00 -5.14 8.06
N LEU A 68 12.22 -4.78 7.63
CA LEU A 68 13.39 -4.71 8.52
C LEU A 68 13.23 -3.61 9.57
N LEU A 69 12.81 -2.42 9.17
CA LEU A 69 12.58 -1.30 10.08
C LEU A 69 11.49 -1.60 11.12
N LYS A 70 10.39 -2.26 10.70
CA LYS A 70 9.35 -2.71 11.63
C LYS A 70 9.90 -3.64 12.71
N LYS A 71 10.76 -4.59 12.32
CA LYS A 71 11.41 -5.51 13.26
C LYS A 71 12.41 -4.81 14.17
N TRP A 72 12.98 -3.69 13.74
CA TRP A 72 13.96 -2.93 14.51
C TRP A 72 13.31 -1.96 15.50
N LEU A 73 12.35 -1.15 15.06
CA LEU A 73 11.66 -0.15 15.88
C LEU A 73 10.68 -0.76 16.87
N LYS A 74 10.01 -1.85 16.46
CA LYS A 74 9.07 -2.60 17.31
C LYS A 74 7.97 -1.74 17.96
N GLU A 75 7.54 -0.67 17.29
CA GLU A 75 6.52 0.22 17.84
C GLU A 75 5.14 -0.46 17.86
N LYS A 76 4.47 -0.38 19.01
CA LYS A 76 3.13 -0.93 19.22
C LYS A 76 2.09 -0.13 18.42
N ARG A 77 1.10 -0.80 17.84
CA ARG A 77 -0.01 -0.13 17.17
C ARG A 77 -0.89 0.62 18.19
N PRO A 78 -1.51 1.75 17.81
CA PRO A 78 -2.43 2.48 18.70
C PRO A 78 -3.66 1.67 19.12
N ILE A 79 -4.07 0.70 18.31
CA ILE A 79 -5.26 -0.14 18.52
C ILE A 79 -4.85 -1.60 18.35
N ASP A 80 -4.96 -2.39 19.41
CA ASP A 80 -4.54 -3.81 19.46
C ASP A 80 -5.42 -4.75 18.62
N LYS A 81 -6.55 -4.28 18.10
CA LYS A 81 -7.55 -5.10 17.41
C LYS A 81 -7.32 -5.28 15.90
N LEU A 82 -6.49 -4.44 15.26
CA LEU A 82 -6.39 -4.38 13.79
C LEU A 82 -5.22 -5.19 13.19
N GLY A 83 -4.83 -6.29 13.84
CA GLY A 83 -3.90 -7.29 13.32
C GLY A 83 -2.55 -7.39 14.03
N ASP A 84 -1.90 -8.54 13.86
CA ASP A 84 -0.63 -8.87 14.49
C ASP A 84 0.55 -8.12 13.84
N GLY A 85 1.38 -7.44 14.65
CA GLY A 85 2.66 -6.86 14.23
C GLY A 85 2.87 -5.39 14.59
N TYR A 86 4.07 -4.89 14.28
CA TYR A 86 4.49 -3.52 14.61
C TYR A 86 3.86 -2.47 13.68
N GLY A 87 3.56 -1.30 14.24
CA GLY A 87 2.82 -0.22 13.58
C GLY A 87 3.66 0.73 12.74
N MET A 88 4.95 0.86 13.06
CA MET A 88 5.86 1.81 12.40
C MET A 88 7.01 1.08 11.69
N PRO A 89 7.42 1.49 10.47
CA PRO A 89 6.77 2.49 9.60
C PRO A 89 5.54 1.97 8.83
N SER A 90 4.67 2.86 8.36
CA SER A 90 3.47 2.48 7.58
C SER A 90 3.84 1.92 6.19
N SER A 91 3.46 0.66 5.91
CA SER A 91 3.70 0.03 4.59
C SER A 91 2.95 0.77 3.48
N HIS A 92 1.65 1.02 3.65
CA HIS A 92 0.84 1.73 2.65
C HIS A 92 1.39 3.11 2.32
N ALA A 93 1.77 3.90 3.34
CA ALA A 93 2.31 5.23 3.11
C ALA A 93 3.64 5.19 2.36
N GLN A 94 4.55 4.29 2.77
CA GLN A 94 5.83 4.13 2.07
C GLN A 94 5.64 3.65 0.64
N PHE A 95 4.72 2.70 0.42
CA PHE A 95 4.44 2.14 -0.91
C PHE A 95 4.01 3.23 -1.88
N ILE A 96 2.99 4.01 -1.49
CA ILE A 96 2.45 5.10 -2.31
C ILE A 96 3.48 6.21 -2.49
N ALA A 97 4.21 6.59 -1.44
CA ALA A 97 5.26 7.60 -1.53
C ALA A 97 6.33 7.22 -2.57
N TYR A 98 6.85 6.00 -2.52
CA TYR A 98 7.82 5.53 -3.51
C TYR A 98 7.22 5.55 -4.94
N PHE A 99 6.03 4.98 -5.13
CA PHE A 99 5.36 4.93 -6.43
C PHE A 99 5.19 6.34 -7.03
N THR A 100 4.69 7.28 -6.23
CA THR A 100 4.43 8.65 -6.66
C THR A 100 5.75 9.39 -6.95
N THR A 101 6.75 9.30 -6.07
CA THR A 101 8.05 9.96 -6.28
C THR A 101 8.73 9.45 -7.54
N PHE A 102 8.79 8.12 -7.74
CA PHE A 102 9.39 7.56 -8.96
C PHE A 102 8.62 8.02 -10.21
N SER A 103 7.29 7.98 -10.18
CA SER A 103 6.46 8.39 -11.32
C SER A 103 6.68 9.85 -11.69
N ILE A 104 6.72 10.75 -10.69
CA ILE A 104 6.99 12.17 -10.91
C ILE A 104 8.38 12.37 -11.52
N LEU A 105 9.42 11.75 -10.95
CA LEU A 105 10.79 11.87 -11.46
C LEU A 105 10.93 11.31 -12.88
N TYR A 106 10.29 10.18 -13.17
CA TYR A 106 10.31 9.58 -14.50
C TYR A 106 9.60 10.48 -15.53
N LEU A 107 8.42 10.99 -15.20
CA LEU A 107 7.69 11.90 -16.09
C LEU A 107 8.44 13.21 -16.30
N TYR A 108 9.05 13.75 -15.24
CA TYR A 108 9.88 14.95 -15.31
C TYR A 108 11.06 14.73 -16.25
N THR A 109 11.88 13.70 -16.01
CA THR A 109 13.06 13.42 -16.84
C THR A 109 12.75 12.99 -18.29
N ARG A 110 11.53 12.54 -18.56
CA ARG A 110 11.13 12.06 -19.91
C ARG A 110 10.52 13.14 -20.79
N TYR A 111 9.79 14.09 -20.20
CA TYR A 111 8.93 15.03 -20.93
C TYR A 111 9.18 16.51 -20.62
N LEU A 112 9.92 16.83 -19.55
CA LEU A 112 10.31 18.19 -19.17
C LEU A 112 11.82 18.35 -19.30
#